data_AF-A0A529MD88-F1
#
_entry.id   AF-A0A529MD88-F1
#
_cell.length_a   1.000
_cell.length_b   1.000
_cell.length_c   1.000
_cell.angle_alpha   90.00
_cell.angle_beta   90.00
_cell.angle_gamma   90.00
#
_symmetry.space_group_name_H-M   'P 1'
#
loop_
_entity.id
_entity.type
_entity.pdbx_description
1 polymer ?
#
loop_
_entity_poly.entity_id
_entity_poly.type
_entity_poly.pdbx_seq_one_letter_code
_entity_poly.pdbx_strand_id
1 'polypeptide(L)'
;MLETVTHMKTAEATDNEAQSAPKGDAEKRGRKASKEVRRLQLIEATMADVADGAGLSRGIVNFHFESKEKLLIATLQHMYDEYSAHWRTALQKAGDDPARQLQQLVWADFDRSICNKRKLAAWLAFWG
;
A
#
# COMPACT_ATOMS: atom_id res chain seq x y z
N MET A 1 -1.31 -0.61 -73.43
CA MET A 1 0.07 -1.00 -73.07
C MET A 1 0.77 0.32 -72.75
N LEU A 2 1.02 0.57 -71.47
CA LEU A 2 1.19 1.91 -70.88
C LEU A 2 2.54 2.55 -71.22
N GLU A 3 2.49 3.87 -71.38
CA GLU A 3 3.53 4.77 -71.85
C GLU A 3 4.67 5.01 -70.85
N THR A 4 5.81 5.32 -71.45
CA THR A 4 7.11 5.62 -70.87
C THR A 4 7.29 7.09 -70.51
N VAL A 5 8.05 7.30 -69.42
CA VAL A 5 9.08 8.33 -69.22
C VAL A 5 8.65 9.76 -68.83
N THR A 6 9.07 10.05 -67.60
CA THR A 6 9.21 11.29 -66.84
C THR A 6 9.95 12.42 -67.57
N HIS A 7 9.51 13.68 -67.39
CA HIS A 7 10.45 14.80 -67.21
C HIS A 7 9.91 15.97 -66.35
N MET A 8 10.82 16.43 -65.49
CA MET A 8 10.87 17.51 -64.50
C MET A 8 10.19 18.87 -64.76
N LYS A 9 9.96 19.54 -63.60
CA LYS A 9 10.10 20.98 -63.24
C LYS A 9 8.74 21.55 -62.77
N THR A 10 8.58 22.15 -61.57
CA THR A 10 9.29 23.31 -61.02
C THR A 10 9.03 23.45 -59.51
N ALA A 11 9.88 24.24 -58.86
CA ALA A 11 9.97 24.56 -57.44
C ALA A 11 8.69 25.09 -56.76
N GLU A 12 8.59 24.92 -55.45
CA GLU A 12 8.59 26.03 -54.48
C GLU A 12 8.82 25.51 -53.05
N ALA A 13 9.68 26.24 -52.33
CA ALA A 13 10.11 25.97 -50.98
C ALA A 13 9.06 26.44 -49.98
N THR A 14 8.80 25.64 -48.94
CA THR A 14 8.48 26.16 -47.61
C THR A 14 9.20 25.32 -46.58
N ASP A 15 10.12 25.99 -45.87
CA ASP A 15 10.73 25.52 -44.65
C ASP A 15 9.63 25.10 -43.66
N ASN A 16 9.73 23.90 -43.10
CA ASN A 16 9.21 23.70 -41.75
C ASN A 16 10.01 22.65 -41.01
N GLU A 17 10.63 23.12 -39.92
CA GLU A 17 11.53 22.44 -39.04
C GLU A 17 10.89 21.16 -38.50
N ALA A 18 11.54 20.02 -38.75
CA ALA A 18 11.19 18.76 -38.12
C ALA A 18 11.56 18.84 -36.63
N GLN A 19 10.61 19.30 -35.82
CA GLN A 19 10.63 19.18 -34.38
C GLN A 19 10.68 17.70 -34.01
N SER A 20 11.84 17.26 -33.55
CA SER A 20 12.04 15.96 -32.91
C SER A 20 11.17 15.88 -31.66
N ALA A 21 10.17 14.99 -31.70
CA ALA A 21 9.30 14.70 -30.57
C ALA A 21 10.12 14.37 -29.30
N PRO A 22 9.78 14.92 -28.13
CA PRO A 22 10.43 14.52 -26.90
C PRO A 22 10.02 13.09 -26.57
N LYS A 23 11.02 12.21 -26.46
CA LYS A 23 10.88 10.84 -25.96
C LYS A 23 10.17 10.90 -24.61
N GLY A 24 9.09 10.15 -24.49
CA GLY A 24 8.28 10.07 -23.28
C GLY A 24 9.13 9.76 -22.06
N ASP A 25 9.14 10.71 -21.13
CA ASP A 25 9.41 10.41 -19.74
C ASP A 25 8.26 9.51 -19.26
N ALA A 26 8.50 8.20 -19.36
CA ALA A 26 7.79 7.20 -18.60
C ALA A 26 8.08 7.49 -17.13
N GLU A 27 7.31 8.43 -16.59
CA GLU A 27 7.24 8.79 -15.20
C GLU A 27 7.15 7.47 -14.42
N LYS A 28 8.25 7.14 -13.75
CA LYS A 28 8.35 6.00 -12.84
C LYS A 28 7.32 6.25 -11.76
N ARG A 29 6.09 5.81 -12.01
CA ARG A 29 4.91 5.95 -11.16
C ARG A 29 5.31 5.46 -9.77
N GLY A 30 5.67 6.44 -8.94
CA GLY A 30 6.37 6.25 -7.69
C GLY A 30 5.54 5.35 -6.82
N ARG A 31 6.00 4.11 -6.66
CA ARG A 31 5.31 3.05 -5.93
C ARG A 31 5.42 3.32 -4.44
N LYS A 32 4.78 4.38 -3.93
CA LYS A 32 4.57 4.73 -2.51
C LYS A 32 3.66 5.97 -2.44
N ALA A 33 2.37 5.76 -2.23
CA ALA A 33 1.47 6.81 -1.76
C ALA A 33 2.04 7.47 -0.49
N SER A 34 1.94 8.80 -0.40
CA SER A 34 2.36 9.60 0.77
C SER A 34 1.67 9.12 2.06
N LYS A 35 2.27 9.39 3.23
CA LYS A 35 1.68 9.06 4.54
C LYS A 35 0.26 9.63 4.66
N GLU A 36 0.08 10.86 4.21
CA GLU A 36 -1.22 11.56 4.13
C GLU A 36 -2.23 10.77 3.28
N VAL A 37 -1.81 10.29 2.12
CA VAL A 37 -2.67 9.53 1.20
C VAL A 37 -3.09 8.20 1.81
N ARG A 38 -2.21 7.51 2.53
CA ARG A 38 -2.55 6.26 3.22
C ARG A 38 -3.55 6.47 4.35
N ARG A 39 -3.41 7.59 5.07
CA ARG A 39 -4.35 8.00 6.12
C ARG A 39 -5.72 8.32 5.53
N LEU A 40 -5.76 9.14 4.47
CA LEU A 40 -6.98 9.46 3.74
C LEU A 40 -7.63 8.20 3.18
N GLN A 41 -6.86 7.26 2.64
CA GLN A 41 -7.39 5.96 2.19
C GLN A 41 -8.02 5.14 3.31
N LEU A 42 -7.50 5.16 4.54
CA LEU A 42 -8.14 4.49 5.67
C LEU A 42 -9.44 5.20 6.08
N ILE A 43 -9.46 6.54 6.04
CA ILE A 43 -10.62 7.38 6.34
C ILE A 43 -11.71 7.21 5.26
N GLU A 44 -11.33 7.08 4.00
CA GLU A 44 -12.23 6.93 2.84
C GLU A 44 -12.67 5.48 2.62
N ALA A 45 -11.90 4.48 3.07
CA ALA A 45 -12.22 3.07 2.87
C ALA A 45 -13.62 2.73 3.42
N THR A 46 -14.49 2.22 2.57
CA THR A 46 -15.83 1.82 2.94
C THR A 46 -15.86 0.35 3.35
N MET A 47 -16.96 -0.08 4.00
CA MET A 47 -17.23 -1.50 4.24
C MET A 47 -17.23 -2.34 2.95
N ALA A 48 -17.56 -1.72 1.81
CA ALA A 48 -17.52 -2.35 0.50
C ALA A 48 -16.08 -2.61 0.05
N ASP A 49 -15.22 -1.59 0.16
CA ASP A 49 -13.80 -1.70 -0.21
C ASP A 49 -13.10 -2.78 0.62
N VAL A 50 -13.49 -2.93 1.89
CA VAL A 50 -12.98 -4.00 2.77
C VAL A 50 -13.48 -5.37 2.31
N ALA A 51 -14.77 -5.50 2.00
CA ALA A 51 -15.33 -6.76 1.51
C ALA A 51 -14.68 -7.21 0.19
N ASP A 52 -14.56 -6.29 -0.76
CA ASP A 52 -13.94 -6.52 -2.06
C ASP A 52 -12.45 -6.88 -1.91
N GLY A 53 -11.72 -6.14 -1.06
CA GLY A 53 -10.32 -6.44 -0.74
C GLY A 53 -10.10 -7.77 -0.03
N ALA A 54 -11.09 -8.26 0.70
CA ALA A 54 -11.07 -9.57 1.38
C ALA A 54 -11.61 -10.72 0.51
N GLY A 55 -12.17 -10.43 -0.67
CA GLY A 55 -12.86 -11.43 -1.49
C GLY A 55 -14.14 -11.98 -0.83
N LEU A 56 -14.78 -11.18 0.02
CA LEU A 56 -15.99 -11.52 0.76
C LEU A 56 -17.20 -10.78 0.18
N SER A 57 -18.40 -11.33 0.36
CA SER A 57 -19.61 -10.60 0.00
C SER A 57 -19.85 -9.44 0.97
N ARG A 58 -20.38 -8.33 0.47
CA ARG A 58 -20.75 -7.18 1.31
C ARG A 58 -21.76 -7.58 2.40
N GLY A 59 -22.64 -8.54 2.09
CA GLY A 59 -23.62 -9.09 3.03
C GLY A 59 -22.99 -9.79 4.23
N ILE A 60 -21.97 -10.63 4.03
CA ILE A 60 -21.33 -11.34 5.14
C ILE A 60 -20.53 -10.38 6.04
N VAL A 61 -19.91 -9.36 5.46
CA VAL A 61 -19.15 -8.34 6.21
C VAL A 61 -20.11 -7.46 7.03
N ASN A 62 -21.22 -7.01 6.45
CA ASN A 62 -22.24 -6.23 7.17
C ASN A 62 -22.96 -7.03 8.27
N PHE A 63 -23.10 -8.36 8.09
CA PHE A 63 -23.65 -9.23 9.12
C PHE A 63 -22.71 -9.34 10.33
N HIS A 64 -21.39 -9.40 10.09
CA HIS A 64 -20.40 -9.54 11.15
C HIS A 64 -20.02 -8.21 11.82
N PHE A 65 -20.04 -7.11 11.06
CA PHE A 65 -19.71 -5.79 11.55
C PHE A 65 -20.81 -4.79 11.19
N GLU A 66 -21.54 -4.32 12.20
CA GLU A 66 -22.67 -3.38 12.02
C GLU A 66 -22.23 -2.00 11.51
N SER A 67 -20.96 -1.63 11.69
CA SER A 67 -20.40 -0.36 11.23
C SER A 67 -18.93 -0.47 10.87
N LYS A 68 -18.45 0.46 10.03
CA LYS A 68 -17.02 0.65 9.73
C LYS A 68 -16.20 0.82 11.01
N GLU A 69 -16.72 1.58 11.97
CA GLU A 69 -16.07 1.80 13.25
C GLU A 69 -15.86 0.49 14.02
N LYS A 70 -16.90 -0.36 14.11
CA LYS A 70 -16.79 -1.68 14.76
C LYS A 70 -15.76 -2.59 14.07
N LEU A 71 -15.71 -2.57 12.73
CA LEU A 71 -14.70 -3.31 11.97
C LEU A 71 -13.28 -2.82 12.29
N LEU A 72 -13.08 -1.50 12.32
CA LEU A 72 -11.79 -0.89 12.63
C LEU A 72 -11.34 -1.17 14.06
N ILE A 73 -12.26 -1.09 15.04
CA ILE A 73 -12.01 -1.46 16.43
C ILE A 73 -11.60 -2.94 16.54
N ALA A 74 -12.35 -3.84 15.90
CA ALA A 74 -12.01 -5.26 15.91
C ALA A 74 -10.65 -5.55 15.27
N THR A 75 -10.30 -4.82 14.20
CA THR A 75 -8.99 -4.92 13.56
C THR A 75 -7.87 -4.48 14.50
N LEU A 76 -8.04 -3.34 15.19
CA LEU A 76 -7.10 -2.86 16.19
C LEU A 76 -6.94 -3.82 17.36
N GLN A 77 -8.06 -4.34 17.88
CA GLN A 77 -8.07 -5.31 18.96
C GLN A 77 -7.30 -6.57 18.56
N HIS A 78 -7.56 -7.10 17.36
CA HIS A 78 -6.84 -8.26 16.86
C HIS A 78 -5.33 -8.01 16.74
N MET A 79 -4.93 -6.86 16.21
CA MET A 79 -3.52 -6.48 16.10
C MET A 79 -2.85 -6.33 17.47
N TYR A 80 -3.55 -5.76 18.45
CA TYR A 80 -3.07 -5.64 19.83
C TYR A 80 -2.95 -7.02 20.50
N ASP A 81 -3.94 -7.88 20.33
CA ASP A 81 -3.95 -9.22 20.92
C ASP A 81 -2.78 -10.04 20.40
N GLU A 82 -2.50 -9.99 19.10
CA GLU A 82 -1.35 -10.65 18.49
C GLU A 82 -0.02 -10.11 19.02
N TYR A 83 0.12 -8.79 19.10
CA TYR A 83 1.29 -8.14 19.69
C TYR A 83 1.47 -8.56 21.16
N SER A 84 0.38 -8.56 21.93
CA SER A 84 0.41 -8.87 23.36
C SER A 84 0.76 -10.33 23.64
N ALA A 85 0.21 -11.25 22.85
CA ALA A 85 0.53 -12.66 22.93
C ALA A 85 2.01 -12.91 22.62
N HIS A 86 2.57 -12.20 21.64
CA HIS A 86 3.97 -12.34 21.25
C HIS A 86 4.94 -11.95 22.37
N TRP A 87 4.83 -10.73 22.91
CA TRP A 87 5.76 -10.29 23.95
C TRP A 87 5.56 -11.05 25.27
N ARG A 88 4.33 -11.45 25.62
CA ARG A 88 4.07 -12.30 26.78
C ARG A 88 4.73 -13.67 26.65
N THR A 89 4.68 -14.26 25.45
CA THR A 89 5.37 -15.53 25.17
C THR A 89 6.89 -15.38 25.28
N ALA A 90 7.46 -14.28 24.78
CA ALA A 90 8.89 -14.00 24.90
C ALA A 90 9.31 -13.83 26.37
N LEU A 91 8.49 -13.12 27.15
CA LEU A 91 8.70 -12.92 28.59
C LEU A 91 8.65 -14.24 29.36
N GLN A 92 7.65 -15.09 29.09
CA GLN A 92 7.55 -16.42 29.71
C GLN A 92 8.77 -17.30 29.41
N LYS A 93 9.33 -17.22 28.20
CA LYS A 93 10.55 -17.95 27.80
C LYS A 93 11.82 -17.38 28.45
N ALA A 94 11.80 -16.13 28.91
CA ALA A 94 12.94 -15.50 29.55
C ALA A 94 13.22 -16.07 30.95
N GLY A 95 12.21 -16.64 31.62
CA GLY A 95 12.30 -17.08 33.01
C GLY A 95 12.35 -15.90 33.99
N ASP A 96 12.98 -16.09 35.15
CA ASP A 96 12.90 -15.17 36.28
C ASP A 96 14.03 -14.13 36.36
N ASP A 97 14.93 -14.09 35.37
CA ASP A 97 16.01 -13.09 35.32
C ASP A 97 15.50 -11.75 34.75
N PRO A 98 15.42 -10.66 35.55
CA PRO A 98 14.88 -9.38 35.10
C PRO A 98 15.67 -8.75 33.94
N ALA A 99 17.00 -8.94 33.91
CA ALA A 99 17.83 -8.39 32.84
C ALA A 99 17.52 -9.08 31.50
N ARG A 100 17.38 -10.41 31.55
CA ARG A 100 16.96 -11.22 30.39
C ARG A 100 15.52 -10.92 29.97
N GLN A 101 14.61 -10.70 30.92
CA GLN A 101 13.22 -10.30 30.63
C GLN A 101 13.17 -8.97 29.84
N LEU A 102 13.87 -7.94 30.31
CA LEU A 102 13.96 -6.65 29.61
C LEU A 102 14.55 -6.80 28.21
N GLN A 103 15.63 -7.59 28.10
CA GLN A 103 16.23 -7.89 26.80
C GLN A 103 15.21 -8.55 25.87
N GLN A 104 14.50 -9.60 26.32
CA GLN A 104 13.50 -10.30 25.50
C GLN A 104 12.33 -9.41 25.09
N LEU A 105 11.91 -8.49 25.95
CA LEU A 105 10.85 -7.53 25.62
C LEU A 105 11.27 -6.64 24.46
N VAL A 106 12.50 -6.08 24.51
CA VAL A 106 13.05 -5.28 23.41
C VAL A 106 13.14 -6.09 22.12
N TRP A 107 13.63 -7.34 22.18
CA TRP A 107 13.69 -8.19 20.97
C TRP A 107 12.32 -8.51 20.40
N ALA A 108 11.31 -8.75 21.25
CA ALA A 108 9.94 -9.04 20.83
C ALA A 108 9.31 -7.87 20.05
N ASP A 109 9.61 -6.62 20.44
CA ASP A 109 9.12 -5.43 19.75
C ASP A 109 9.65 -5.29 18.32
N PHE A 110 10.83 -5.85 18.03
CA PHE A 110 11.47 -5.80 16.71
C PHE A 110 11.37 -7.11 15.92
N ASP A 111 10.69 -8.12 16.46
CA ASP A 111 10.44 -9.36 15.74
C ASP A 111 9.67 -9.09 14.44
N ARG A 112 10.09 -9.71 13.33
CA ARG A 112 9.49 -9.45 12.00
C ARG A 112 8.00 -9.80 11.91
N SER A 113 7.52 -10.72 12.75
CA SER A 113 6.11 -11.09 12.80
C SER A 113 5.26 -9.93 13.34
N ILE A 114 5.80 -9.12 14.26
CA ILE A 114 5.16 -7.94 14.85
C ILE A 114 5.55 -6.65 14.11
N CYS A 115 6.84 -6.38 14.01
CA CYS A 115 7.41 -5.18 13.42
C CYS A 115 7.66 -5.37 11.92
N ASN A 116 6.60 -5.15 11.13
CA ASN A 116 6.69 -5.17 9.67
C ASN A 116 5.94 -4.00 9.03
N LYS A 117 6.28 -3.71 7.78
CA LYS A 117 5.74 -2.57 7.02
C LYS A 117 4.21 -2.54 6.98
N ARG A 118 3.54 -3.69 6.93
CA ARG A 118 2.07 -3.76 6.86
C ARG A 118 1.44 -3.38 8.20
N LYS A 119 1.88 -4.01 9.28
CA LYS A 119 1.38 -3.75 10.64
C LYS A 119 1.71 -2.33 11.10
N LEU A 120 2.94 -1.86 10.87
CA LEU A 120 3.32 -0.48 11.19
C LEU A 120 2.50 0.55 10.40
N ALA A 121 2.25 0.31 9.11
CA ALA A 121 1.40 1.21 8.32
C ALA A 121 -0.03 1.25 8.86
N ALA A 122 -0.59 0.12 9.29
CA ALA A 122 -1.90 0.07 9.92
C ALA A 122 -1.91 0.84 11.24
N TRP A 123 -0.98 0.57 12.17
CA TRP A 123 -0.85 1.32 13.43
C TRP A 123 -0.72 2.84 13.22
N LEU A 124 0.14 3.26 12.28
CA LEU A 124 0.33 4.67 11.95
C LEU A 124 -0.90 5.32 11.32
N ALA A 125 -1.75 4.55 10.64
CA ALA A 125 -2.98 5.09 10.06
C ALA A 125 -4.06 5.36 11.12
N PHE A 126 -3.99 4.72 12.30
CA PHE A 126 -4.89 4.97 13.43
C PHE A 126 -4.46 6.13 14.34
N TRP A 127 -3.15 6.36 14.51
CA TRP A 127 -2.61 7.45 15.34
C TRP A 127 -2.20 8.70 14.56
N GLY A 128 -2.25 8.64 13.23
CA GLY A 128 -1.88 9.75 12.34
C GLY A 128 -2.94 10.81 12.22
#